data_AF-A0A831VA33-F1
#
_entry.id   AF-A0A831VA33-F1
#
_cell.length_a   1.000
_cell.length_b   1.000
_cell.length_c   1.000
_cell.angle_alpha   90.00
_cell.angle_beta   90.00
_cell.angle_gamma   90.00
#
_symmetry.space_group_name_H-M   'P 1'
#
loop_
_entity.id
_entity.type
_entity.pdbx_description
1 polymer ?
#
loop_
_entity_poly.entity_id
_entity_poly.type
_entity_poly.pdbx_seq_one_letter_code
_entity_poly.pdbx_strand_id
1 'polypeptide(L)'
;MAGRRPVVLGYLLALAGVEGLTPSEAAKALGISRQGLHKALRRLRAAGYVEEGPYVKISEAGREALREALRGLMAYFGIAAIRLEGYVARGLGEGAFYVSLEGYRRQIEERLGFTPYPGTLNVVLSADSLIYRRYLEALPGIQIRGFSDGVRTYGGVKAFRCRTGGIDCA
;
A
#
# COMPACT_ATOMS: atom_id res chain seq x y z
N MET A 1 9.25 -26.49 7.29
CA MET A 1 10.40 -26.50 6.34
C MET A 1 10.71 -25.07 5.93
N ALA A 2 11.67 -24.43 6.60
CA ALA A 2 12.04 -23.04 6.40
C ALA A 2 13.53 -22.98 6.06
N GLY A 3 13.87 -22.71 4.80
CA GLY A 3 15.26 -22.69 4.37
C GLY A 3 15.39 -22.17 2.94
N ARG A 4 16.03 -21.00 2.79
CA ARG A 4 16.28 -20.20 1.57
C ARG A 4 15.22 -19.14 1.22
N ARG A 5 15.07 -18.11 2.07
CA ARG A 5 14.30 -16.89 1.75
C ARG A 5 15.11 -15.61 1.42
N PRO A 6 16.30 -15.31 1.98
CA PRO A 6 16.89 -13.97 1.83
C PRO A 6 17.36 -13.67 0.39
N VAL A 7 17.97 -14.64 -0.29
CA VAL A 7 18.49 -14.44 -1.66
C VAL A 7 17.36 -14.28 -2.69
N VAL A 8 16.21 -14.93 -2.47
CA VAL A 8 15.04 -14.79 -3.36
C VAL A 8 14.44 -13.40 -3.22
N LEU A 9 14.32 -12.90 -1.98
CA LEU A 9 13.80 -11.56 -1.74
C LEU A 9 14.69 -10.45 -2.32
N GLY A 10 16.02 -10.60 -2.24
CA GLY A 10 16.95 -9.64 -2.84
C GLY A 10 16.76 -9.51 -4.37
N TYR A 11 16.56 -10.62 -5.07
CA TYR A 11 16.23 -10.57 -6.50
C TYR A 11 14.87 -9.93 -6.77
N LEU A 12 13.87 -10.22 -5.94
CA LEU A 12 12.54 -9.63 -6.09
C LEU A 12 12.57 -8.10 -5.93
N LEU A 13 13.31 -7.61 -4.93
CA LEU A 13 13.54 -6.17 -4.72
C LEU A 13 14.21 -5.53 -5.93
N ALA A 14 15.25 -6.17 -6.49
CA ALA A 14 15.92 -5.67 -7.68
C ALA A 14 14.98 -5.63 -8.91
N LEU A 15 14.14 -6.65 -9.09
CA LEU A 15 13.20 -6.69 -10.22
C LEU A 15 12.09 -5.65 -10.13
N ALA A 16 11.74 -5.17 -8.93
CA ALA A 16 10.73 -4.13 -8.76
C ALA A 16 11.07 -2.83 -9.51
N GLY A 17 12.36 -2.53 -9.68
CA GLY A 17 12.83 -1.35 -10.44
C GLY A 17 12.85 -1.53 -11.97
N VAL A 18 12.55 -2.73 -12.48
CA VAL A 18 12.61 -3.06 -13.91
C VAL A 18 11.36 -3.81 -14.40
N GLU A 19 10.26 -3.74 -13.64
CA GLU A 19 8.97 -4.30 -14.06
C GLU A 19 8.52 -3.67 -15.39
N GLY A 20 7.99 -4.48 -16.30
CA GLY A 20 7.59 -4.07 -17.65
C GLY A 20 8.70 -4.12 -18.71
N LEU A 21 9.98 -4.24 -18.33
CA LEU A 21 11.08 -4.41 -19.28
C LEU A 21 11.19 -5.85 -19.78
N THR A 22 11.76 -6.04 -20.97
CA THR A 22 12.17 -7.38 -21.43
C THR A 22 13.34 -7.90 -20.57
N PRO A 23 13.58 -9.22 -20.49
CA PRO A 23 14.72 -9.77 -19.77
C PRO A 23 16.07 -9.19 -20.22
N SER A 24 16.26 -8.87 -21.50
CA SER A 24 17.52 -8.30 -21.97
C SER A 24 17.72 -6.87 -21.46
N GLU A 25 16.68 -6.06 -21.50
CA GLU A 25 16.70 -4.67 -20.99
C GLU A 25 16.86 -4.65 -19.48
N ALA A 26 16.11 -5.49 -18.76
CA ALA A 26 16.21 -5.64 -17.31
C ALA A 26 17.62 -6.06 -16.88
N ALA A 27 18.26 -7.01 -17.58
CA ALA A 27 19.63 -7.43 -17.26
C ALA A 27 20.62 -6.27 -17.42
N LYS A 28 20.48 -5.49 -18.51
CA LYS A 28 21.30 -4.30 -18.77
C LYS A 28 21.08 -3.23 -17.68
N ALA A 29 19.83 -2.93 -17.35
CA ALA A 29 19.47 -1.93 -16.35
C ALA A 29 19.97 -2.30 -14.94
N LEU A 30 19.96 -3.58 -14.59
CA LEU A 30 20.47 -4.10 -13.32
C LEU A 30 21.98 -4.32 -13.30
N GLY A 31 22.70 -4.11 -14.41
CA GLY A 31 24.14 -4.33 -14.49
C GLY A 31 24.56 -5.79 -14.32
N ILE A 32 23.71 -6.76 -14.71
CA ILE A 32 23.99 -8.19 -14.59
C ILE A 32 23.97 -8.89 -15.96
N SER A 33 24.56 -10.07 -16.03
CA SER A 33 24.48 -10.88 -17.25
C SER A 33 23.06 -11.41 -17.48
N ARG A 34 22.67 -11.59 -18.75
CA ARG A 34 21.38 -12.20 -19.11
C ARG A 34 21.18 -13.56 -18.44
N GLN A 35 22.23 -14.39 -18.41
CA GLN A 35 22.18 -15.70 -17.76
C GLN A 35 21.93 -15.57 -16.24
N GLY A 36 22.56 -14.58 -15.59
CA GLY A 36 22.31 -14.25 -14.19
C GLY A 36 20.85 -13.87 -13.95
N LEU A 37 20.29 -13.00 -14.79
CA LEU A 37 18.88 -12.62 -14.73
C LEU A 37 17.95 -13.83 -14.93
N HIS A 38 18.18 -14.66 -15.96
CA HIS A 38 17.35 -15.85 -16.19
C HIS A 38 17.38 -16.82 -15.00
N LYS A 39 18.53 -16.97 -14.34
CA LYS A 39 18.65 -17.77 -13.11
C LYS A 39 17.84 -17.17 -11.96
N ALA A 40 17.83 -15.84 -11.81
CA ALA A 40 17.02 -15.14 -10.81
C ALA A 40 15.52 -15.28 -11.11
N LEU A 41 15.09 -15.00 -12.34
CA LEU A 41 13.70 -15.14 -12.79
C LEU A 41 13.19 -16.57 -12.55
N ARG A 42 13.94 -17.60 -12.96
CA ARG A 42 13.56 -19.00 -12.72
C ARG A 42 13.30 -19.30 -11.24
N ARG A 43 14.14 -18.78 -10.35
CA ARG A 43 13.97 -18.97 -8.90
C ARG A 43 12.74 -18.23 -8.37
N LEU A 44 12.49 -17.02 -8.83
CA LEU A 44 11.34 -16.21 -8.42
C LEU A 44 10.02 -16.79 -8.91
N ARG A 45 9.99 -17.34 -10.13
CA ARG A 45 8.82 -18.04 -10.67
C ARG A 45 8.55 -19.34 -9.93
N ALA A 46 9.59 -20.11 -9.61
CA ALA A 46 9.45 -21.30 -8.77
C ALA A 46 8.92 -20.96 -7.35
N ALA A 47 9.16 -19.73 -6.88
CA ALA A 47 8.61 -19.22 -5.62
C ALA A 47 7.23 -18.53 -5.79
N GLY A 48 6.69 -18.43 -7.01
CA GLY A 48 5.40 -17.81 -7.30
C GLY A 48 5.39 -16.28 -7.31
N TYR A 49 6.55 -15.60 -7.27
CA TYR A 49 6.65 -14.14 -7.14
C TYR A 49 6.71 -13.37 -8.45
N VAL A 50 6.95 -14.07 -9.56
CA VAL A 50 7.05 -13.48 -10.90
C VAL A 50 6.22 -14.35 -11.84
N GLU A 51 5.56 -13.72 -12.81
CA GLU A 51 4.78 -14.40 -13.83
C GLU A 51 5.65 -14.83 -15.03
N GLU A 52 5.19 -15.81 -15.80
CA GLU A 52 5.78 -16.14 -17.10
C GLU A 52 5.37 -15.09 -18.15
N GLY A 53 6.26 -14.82 -19.11
CA GLY A 53 5.98 -13.86 -20.17
C GLY A 53 7.22 -13.21 -20.79
N PRO A 54 7.02 -12.41 -21.86
CA PRO A 54 8.10 -11.71 -22.56
C PRO A 54 8.68 -10.51 -21.78
N TYR A 55 7.99 -10.07 -20.73
CA TYR A 55 8.39 -8.96 -19.87
C TYR A 55 8.51 -9.42 -18.41
N VAL A 56 9.30 -8.70 -17.62
CA VAL A 56 9.34 -8.87 -16.16
C VAL A 56 8.00 -8.41 -15.60
N LYS A 57 7.23 -9.34 -15.02
CA LYS A 57 5.94 -9.04 -14.39
C LYS A 57 5.89 -9.66 -13.00
N ILE A 58 5.68 -8.84 -11.98
CA ILE A 58 5.64 -9.30 -10.58
C ILE A 58 4.20 -9.73 -10.26
N SER A 59 4.05 -10.95 -9.76
CA SER A 59 2.75 -11.49 -9.37
C SER A 59 2.21 -10.79 -8.11
N GLU A 60 0.93 -10.97 -7.78
CA GLU A 60 0.39 -10.43 -6.53
C GLU A 60 1.09 -10.99 -5.28
N ALA A 61 1.47 -12.27 -5.31
CA ALA A 61 2.26 -12.87 -4.22
C ALA A 61 3.65 -12.22 -4.10
N GLY A 62 4.28 -11.85 -5.22
CA GLY A 62 5.52 -11.09 -5.24
C GLY A 62 5.34 -9.67 -4.68
N ARG A 63 4.24 -9.00 -5.05
CA ARG A 63 3.88 -7.68 -4.49
C ARG A 63 3.68 -7.75 -2.98
N GLU A 64 3.05 -8.80 -2.46
CA GLU A 64 2.91 -9.00 -1.02
C GLU A 64 4.25 -9.23 -0.33
N ALA A 65 5.14 -10.03 -0.93
CA ALA A 65 6.49 -10.23 -0.39
C ALA A 65 7.31 -8.92 -0.35
N LEU A 66 7.14 -8.03 -1.35
CA LEU A 66 7.75 -6.69 -1.34
C LEU A 66 7.18 -5.80 -0.24
N ARG A 67 5.86 -5.83 0.00
CA ARG A 67 5.23 -5.08 1.09
C ARG A 67 5.75 -5.53 2.46
N GLU A 68 5.89 -6.84 2.67
CA GLU A 68 6.47 -7.39 3.89
C GLU A 68 7.93 -6.97 4.09
N ALA A 69 8.74 -6.99 3.02
CA ALA A 69 10.11 -6.52 3.08
C ALA A 69 10.19 -5.04 3.47
N LEU A 70 9.32 -4.20 2.91
CA LEU A 70 9.25 -2.78 3.25
C LEU A 70 8.83 -2.58 4.71
N ARG A 71 7.84 -3.34 5.22
CA ARG A 71 7.49 -3.32 6.66
C ARG A 71 8.70 -3.65 7.54
N GLY A 72 9.46 -4.68 7.18
CA GLY A 72 10.69 -5.07 7.89
C GLY A 72 11.76 -3.98 7.87
N LEU A 73 11.97 -3.32 6.72
CA LEU A 73 12.92 -2.20 6.60
C LEU A 73 12.47 -0.98 7.42
N MET A 74 11.19 -0.62 7.37
CA MET A 74 10.66 0.49 8.18
C MET A 74 10.84 0.22 9.68
N ALA A 75 10.55 -0.99 10.14
CA ALA A 75 10.79 -1.39 11.52
C ALA A 75 12.27 -1.32 11.89
N TYR A 76 13.16 -1.81 11.02
CA TYR A 76 14.61 -1.77 11.22
C TYR A 76 15.14 -0.33 11.36
N PHE A 77 14.68 0.59 10.51
CA PHE A 77 15.07 2.00 10.57
C PHE A 77 14.30 2.82 11.62
N GLY A 78 13.40 2.19 12.40
CA GLY A 78 12.58 2.90 13.38
C GLY A 78 11.61 3.91 12.74
N ILE A 79 11.25 3.74 11.46
CA ILE A 79 10.30 4.60 10.77
C ILE A 79 8.89 4.24 11.26
N ALA A 80 8.46 4.94 12.31
CA ALA A 80 7.18 4.68 12.98
C ALA A 80 5.97 5.34 12.28
N ALA A 81 6.19 6.31 11.40
CA ALA A 81 5.13 7.06 10.74
C ALA A 81 5.49 7.44 9.31
N ILE A 82 4.47 7.55 8.48
CA ILE A 82 4.56 8.09 7.13
C ILE A 82 4.10 9.54 7.17
N ARG A 83 4.92 10.43 6.60
CA ARG A 83 4.56 11.82 6.42
C ARG A 83 3.97 12.01 5.03
N LEU A 84 2.75 12.52 4.97
CA LEU A 84 2.10 12.93 3.74
C LEU A 84 2.04 14.46 3.70
N GLU A 85 2.38 15.04 2.56
CA GLU A 85 2.36 16.47 2.32
C GLU A 85 1.46 16.82 1.14
N GLY A 86 0.76 17.94 1.25
CA GLY A 86 -0.23 18.37 0.29
C GLY A 86 -0.85 19.71 0.69
N TYR A 87 -1.89 20.10 -0.03
CA TYR A 87 -2.66 21.31 0.28
C TYR A 87 -4.12 20.99 0.55
N VAL A 88 -4.76 21.81 1.38
CA VAL A 88 -6.17 21.68 1.71
C VAL A 88 -7.02 22.13 0.53
N ALA A 89 -8.02 21.34 0.17
CA ALA A 89 -8.97 21.65 -0.89
C ALA A 89 -10.40 21.64 -0.36
N ARG A 90 -11.27 22.46 -0.97
CA ARG A 90 -12.72 22.37 -0.72
C ARG A 90 -13.31 21.24 -1.56
N GLY A 91 -14.21 20.46 -0.95
CA GLY A 91 -15.05 19.48 -1.65
C GLY A 91 -16.50 19.94 -1.74
N LEU A 92 -17.38 19.03 -2.18
CA LEU A 92 -18.83 19.26 -2.29
C LEU A 92 -19.58 19.20 -0.95
N GLY A 93 -18.88 18.96 0.16
CA GLY A 93 -19.49 18.83 1.49
C GLY A 93 -20.08 17.44 1.81
N GLU A 94 -19.99 16.48 0.89
CA GLU A 94 -20.57 15.14 1.08
C GLU A 94 -19.95 14.35 2.24
N GLY A 95 -18.71 14.66 2.65
CA GLY A 95 -18.06 14.02 3.79
C GLY A 95 -18.87 14.16 5.08
N ALA A 96 -19.55 15.29 5.28
CA ALA A 96 -20.40 15.50 6.45
C ALA A 96 -21.58 14.53 6.48
N PHE A 97 -22.19 14.26 5.32
CA PHE A 97 -23.26 13.29 5.19
C PHE A 97 -22.79 11.89 5.56
N TYR A 98 -21.70 11.40 4.94
CA TYR A 98 -21.23 10.03 5.19
C TYR A 98 -20.73 9.80 6.61
N VAL A 99 -19.92 10.71 7.16
CA VAL A 99 -19.36 10.57 8.51
C VAL A 99 -20.44 10.59 9.59
N SER A 100 -21.57 11.25 9.33
CA SER A 100 -22.71 11.31 10.26
C SER A 100 -23.60 10.07 10.23
N LEU A 101 -23.44 9.16 9.25
CA LEU A 101 -24.21 7.92 9.21
C LEU A 101 -23.83 7.03 10.41
N GLU A 102 -24.83 6.59 11.18
CA GLU A 102 -24.64 5.75 12.37
C GLU A 102 -23.76 4.52 12.12
N GLY A 103 -23.90 3.88 10.95
CA GLY A 103 -23.10 2.71 10.59
C GLY A 103 -21.60 2.99 10.48
N TYR A 104 -21.21 4.19 10.03
CA TYR A 104 -19.81 4.62 10.04
C TYR A 104 -19.41 5.18 11.40
N ARG A 105 -20.21 6.10 11.97
CA ARG A 105 -19.92 6.79 13.23
C ARG A 105 -19.59 5.83 14.37
N ARG A 106 -20.40 4.79 14.57
CA ARG A 106 -20.18 3.78 15.61
C ARG A 106 -18.89 2.99 15.41
N GLN A 107 -18.59 2.60 14.18
CA GLN A 107 -17.35 1.86 13.88
C GLN A 107 -16.11 2.75 14.04
N ILE A 108 -16.21 4.05 13.73
CA ILE A 108 -15.15 5.02 13.96
C ILE A 108 -14.91 5.17 15.48
N GLU A 109 -15.96 5.38 16.27
CA GLU A 109 -15.86 5.47 17.72
C GLU A 109 -15.26 4.19 18.34
N GLU A 110 -15.74 3.01 17.93
CA GLU A 110 -15.26 1.71 18.43
C GLU A 110 -13.80 1.42 18.04
N ARG A 111 -13.43 1.64 16.77
CA ARG A 111 -12.14 1.19 16.23
C ARG A 111 -11.05 2.25 16.29
N LEU A 112 -11.42 3.52 16.18
CA LEU A 112 -10.50 4.67 16.19
C LEU A 112 -10.49 5.40 17.54
N GLY A 113 -11.51 5.21 18.38
CA GLY A 113 -11.52 5.72 19.75
C GLY A 113 -11.85 7.21 19.88
N PHE A 114 -12.51 7.80 18.88
CA PHE A 114 -12.98 9.19 18.93
C PHE A 114 -14.32 9.34 18.19
N THR A 115 -15.13 10.31 18.60
CA THR A 115 -16.32 10.73 17.85
C THR A 115 -15.90 11.64 16.71
N PRO A 116 -16.16 11.29 15.44
CA PRO A 116 -15.72 12.09 14.32
C PRO A 116 -16.52 13.39 14.22
N TYR A 117 -15.84 14.50 13.86
CA TYR A 117 -16.53 15.71 13.41
C TYR A 117 -17.35 15.39 12.15
N PRO A 118 -18.56 15.95 11.96
CA PRO A 118 -19.40 15.70 10.80
C PRO A 118 -18.83 16.40 9.54
N GLY A 119 -17.74 15.85 9.01
CA GLY A 119 -17.04 16.40 7.85
C GLY A 119 -15.72 15.68 7.59
N THR A 120 -15.10 16.00 6.45
CA THR A 120 -13.77 15.50 6.07
C THR A 120 -12.87 16.67 5.68
N LEU A 121 -11.60 16.58 6.03
CA LEU A 121 -10.56 17.49 5.53
C LEU A 121 -9.98 16.90 4.25
N ASN A 122 -10.26 17.51 3.10
CA ASN A 122 -9.73 17.03 1.83
C ASN A 122 -8.32 17.60 1.62
N VAL A 123 -7.35 16.71 1.45
CA VAL A 123 -5.96 17.06 1.16
C VAL A 123 -5.57 16.53 -0.21
N VAL A 124 -5.15 17.42 -1.10
CA VAL A 124 -4.55 17.04 -2.38
C VAL A 124 -3.07 16.82 -2.15
N LEU A 125 -2.62 15.58 -2.34
CA LEU A 125 -1.24 15.18 -2.07
C LEU A 125 -0.28 15.72 -3.14
N SER A 126 0.92 16.09 -2.68
CA SER A 126 2.08 16.33 -3.54
C SER A 126 2.47 15.06 -4.31
N ALA A 127 3.16 15.23 -5.45
CA ALA A 127 3.61 14.11 -6.28
C ALA A 127 4.46 13.09 -5.49
N ASP A 128 5.37 13.58 -4.64
CA ASP A 128 6.23 12.74 -3.80
C ASP A 128 5.41 11.95 -2.76
N SER A 129 4.32 12.54 -2.27
CA SER A 129 3.44 11.88 -1.31
C SER A 129 2.49 10.84 -1.92
N LEU A 130 2.25 10.87 -3.25
CA LEU A 130 1.43 9.87 -3.92
C LEU A 130 2.01 8.46 -3.84
N ILE A 131 3.34 8.33 -3.76
CA ILE A 131 4.01 7.04 -3.63
C ILE A 131 3.65 6.40 -2.28
N TYR A 132 3.69 7.18 -1.20
CA TYR A 132 3.34 6.72 0.14
C TYR A 132 1.84 6.39 0.27
N ARG A 133 0.97 7.11 -0.45
CA ARG A 133 -0.46 6.75 -0.52
C ARG A 133 -0.66 5.32 -1.04
N ARG A 134 0.02 4.94 -2.12
CA ARG A 134 -0.07 3.56 -2.67
C ARG A 134 0.42 2.53 -1.66
N TYR A 135 1.42 2.87 -0.86
CA TYR A 135 1.87 2.02 0.23
C TYR A 135 0.81 1.88 1.33
N LEU A 136 0.17 2.98 1.77
CA LEU A 136 -0.94 2.91 2.72
C LEU A 136 -2.11 2.07 2.18
N GLU A 137 -2.47 2.22 0.90
CA GLU A 137 -3.52 1.41 0.27
C GLU A 137 -3.22 -0.10 0.34
N ALA A 138 -1.95 -0.48 0.30
CA ALA A 138 -1.48 -1.86 0.42
C ALA A 138 -1.41 -2.38 1.87
N LEU A 139 -1.32 -1.51 2.87
CA LEU A 139 -1.36 -1.92 4.27
C LEU A 139 -2.76 -2.38 4.68
N PRO A 140 -2.89 -3.28 5.67
CA PRO A 140 -4.20 -3.76 6.11
C PRO A 140 -5.10 -2.61 6.59
N GLY A 141 -4.54 -1.64 7.31
CA GLY A 141 -5.27 -0.52 7.92
C GLY A 141 -6.34 -0.98 8.91
N ILE A 142 -7.05 -0.01 9.48
CA ILE A 142 -8.22 -0.26 10.33
C ILE A 142 -9.43 -0.34 9.40
N GLN A 143 -10.00 -1.52 9.27
CA GLN A 143 -11.15 -1.74 8.40
C GLN A 143 -12.41 -1.13 9.04
N ILE A 144 -13.17 -0.36 8.28
CA ILE A 144 -14.53 0.06 8.63
C ILE A 144 -15.46 -0.63 7.62
N ARG A 145 -16.30 -1.53 8.12
CA ARG A 145 -17.11 -2.40 7.25
C ARG A 145 -18.25 -1.62 6.63
N GLY A 146 -18.58 -1.97 5.39
CA GLY A 146 -19.79 -1.50 4.74
C GLY A 146 -21.04 -1.99 5.47
N PHE A 147 -22.15 -1.30 5.26
CA PHE A 147 -23.45 -1.59 5.87
C PHE A 147 -24.58 -1.16 4.94
N SER A 148 -25.82 -1.55 5.26
CA SER A 148 -27.03 -1.11 4.55
C SER A 148 -28.02 -0.55 5.56
N ASP A 149 -28.74 0.51 5.19
CA ASP A 149 -29.84 1.10 5.98
C ASP A 149 -31.23 0.66 5.50
N GLY A 150 -31.29 -0.33 4.60
CA GLY A 150 -32.51 -0.81 3.96
C GLY A 150 -32.92 -0.03 2.71
N VAL A 151 -32.40 1.18 2.49
CA VAL A 151 -32.62 1.99 1.29
C VAL A 151 -31.39 1.96 0.39
N ARG A 152 -30.20 2.03 0.99
CA ARG A 152 -28.92 2.10 0.30
C ARG A 152 -27.89 1.22 0.99
N THR A 153 -26.93 0.74 0.20
CA THR A 153 -25.74 0.04 0.69
C THR A 153 -24.54 0.97 0.59
N TYR A 154 -23.76 1.04 1.66
CA TYR A 154 -22.55 1.84 1.79
C TYR A 154 -21.33 0.91 1.82
N GLY A 155 -20.30 1.26 1.06
CA GLY A 155 -19.07 0.45 0.94
C GLY A 155 -18.24 0.41 2.23
N GLY A 156 -17.30 -0.52 2.31
CA GLY A 156 -16.28 -0.47 3.35
C GLY A 156 -15.22 0.59 3.05
N VAL A 157 -14.59 1.12 4.10
CA VAL A 157 -13.42 2.01 3.98
C VAL A 157 -12.28 1.51 4.85
N LYS A 158 -11.06 1.94 4.52
CA LYS A 158 -9.83 1.64 5.26
C LYS A 158 -9.33 2.94 5.90
N ALA A 159 -9.11 2.92 7.21
CA ALA A 159 -8.66 4.06 7.98
C ALA A 159 -7.23 3.86 8.54
N PHE A 160 -6.50 4.95 8.72
CA PHE A 160 -5.17 4.95 9.34
C PHE A 160 -5.10 6.06 10.37
N ARG A 161 -4.78 5.73 11.63
CA ARG A 161 -4.53 6.76 12.64
C ARG A 161 -3.40 7.67 12.16
N CYS A 162 -3.65 8.97 12.16
CA CYS A 162 -2.69 9.98 11.76
C CYS A 162 -2.83 11.22 12.65
N ARG A 163 -1.96 12.20 12.42
CA ARG A 163 -1.96 13.48 13.13
C ARG A 163 -1.74 14.60 12.15
N THR A 164 -2.55 15.65 12.23
CA THR A 164 -2.41 16.86 11.42
C THR A 164 -2.50 18.09 12.32
N GLY A 165 -1.55 19.03 12.21
CA GLY A 165 -1.53 20.22 13.05
C GLY A 165 -1.55 19.96 14.57
N GLY A 166 -1.05 18.79 15.02
CA GLY A 166 -1.11 18.37 16.43
C GLY A 166 -2.43 17.69 16.85
N ILE A 167 -3.41 17.58 15.96
CA ILE A 167 -4.72 16.97 16.21
C ILE A 167 -4.70 15.52 15.73
N ASP A 168 -5.10 14.58 16.59
CA ASP A 168 -5.25 13.17 16.22
C ASP A 168 -6.50 12.98 15.34
N CYS A 169 -6.33 12.24 14.24
CA CYS A 169 -7.37 11.99 13.24
C CYS A 169 -7.14 10.64 12.54
N ALA A 170 -7.92 10.36 11.49
CA ALA A 170 -7.81 9.14 10.70
C ALA A 170 -8.07 9.37 9.20
#